data_AF-C5MHB5-F1
#
_entry.id   AF-C5MHB5-F1
#
_cell.length_a   1.000
_cell.length_b   1.000
_cell.length_c   1.000
_cell.angle_alpha   90.00
_cell.angle_beta   90.00
_cell.angle_gamma   90.00
#
_symmetry.space_group_name_H-M   'P 1'
#
loop_
_entity.id
_entity.type
_entity.pdbx_description
1 polymer ?
#
loop_
_entity_poly.entity_id
_entity_poly.type
_entity_poly.pdbx_seq_one_letter_code
_entity_poly.pdbx_strand_id
1 'polypeptide(L)'
;MILSKEYLSRNYIKLIVPIVIFLGMGYFNYVVNYSLGYKLIYKNHSHASGIILWILMGLLQLSLYIYWILIFIIGPGKSPIFPPLNIYNEENNENLISLPDLFFCDKQGFPYYCSNSNSIKLERSFYSKDIGYNVLKFDHYCIWIGHPIGQNNYLFFIKFTIYYLLIFIISLIYLAIYTKDSINQGEIDHNFIVLYIFCGFWILMIGGLLGVHLRYICLNLTTLDDITRNQRKRYSRWLESQQNPKKSSMLNDKVEPRRELGIRYVNIKHENNSRVVITYYIDNINPFNMGIRNNWINLVFNGNRNHGLDNSYYTNIRFIYSILYLLIPFIDIPICFKNRHPFKEDIESGDIVDSNKLLEIYNTYSSKVNDEFYEMIKLKISNGDFTTPVYLQHQK
;
A
#
# COMPACT_ATOMS: atom_id res chain seq x y z
N MET A 1 -3.64 -13.73 -17.81
CA MET A 1 -4.89 -13.21 -17.21
C MET A 1 -5.19 -11.76 -17.63
N ILE A 2 -4.24 -10.81 -17.49
CA ILE A 2 -4.41 -9.40 -17.93
C ILE A 2 -4.65 -9.24 -19.45
N LEU A 3 -4.18 -10.20 -20.26
CA LEU A 3 -4.30 -10.17 -21.72
C LEU A 3 -5.45 -11.05 -22.26
N SER A 4 -6.34 -11.59 -21.41
CA SER A 4 -7.49 -12.34 -21.92
C SER A 4 -8.50 -11.39 -22.56
N LYS A 5 -9.10 -11.78 -23.69
CA LYS A 5 -10.11 -10.97 -24.40
C LYS A 5 -11.24 -10.49 -23.49
N GLU A 6 -11.67 -11.34 -22.56
CA GLU A 6 -12.75 -11.03 -21.62
C GLU A 6 -12.34 -9.96 -20.59
N TYR A 7 -11.11 -10.04 -20.05
CA TYR A 7 -10.58 -9.02 -19.15
C TYR A 7 -10.37 -7.68 -19.87
N LEU A 8 -9.82 -7.71 -21.09
CA LEU A 8 -9.59 -6.53 -21.93
C LEU A 8 -10.90 -5.78 -22.22
N SER A 9 -11.98 -6.51 -22.54
CA SER A 9 -13.28 -5.91 -22.85
C SER A 9 -13.91 -5.17 -21.67
N ARG A 10 -13.70 -5.65 -20.43
CA ARG A 10 -14.30 -5.06 -19.22
C ARG A 10 -13.42 -4.03 -18.52
N ASN A 11 -12.11 -4.06 -18.75
CA ASN A 11 -11.12 -3.25 -18.03
C ASN A 11 -10.25 -2.38 -18.96
N TYR A 12 -10.70 -2.06 -20.17
CA TYR A 12 -9.92 -1.31 -21.16
C TYR A 12 -9.34 0.01 -20.60
N ILE A 13 -10.06 0.69 -19.70
CA ILE A 13 -9.58 1.92 -19.03
C ILE A 13 -8.24 1.69 -18.31
N LYS A 14 -8.05 0.54 -17.66
CA LYS A 14 -6.81 0.20 -16.93
C LYS A 14 -5.60 0.07 -17.85
N LEU A 15 -5.82 -0.13 -19.15
CA LEU A 15 -4.76 -0.23 -20.17
C LEU A 15 -4.55 1.07 -20.92
N ILE A 16 -5.62 1.81 -21.20
CA ILE A 16 -5.54 3.09 -21.92
C ILE A 16 -4.87 4.15 -21.06
N VAL A 17 -5.18 4.22 -19.75
CA VAL A 17 -4.67 5.29 -18.89
C VAL A 17 -3.14 5.34 -18.85
N PRO A 18 -2.40 4.23 -18.60
CA PRO A 18 -0.93 4.26 -18.64
C PRO A 18 -0.36 4.71 -20.00
N ILE A 19 -1.00 4.32 -21.11
CA ILE A 19 -0.59 4.74 -22.47
C ILE A 19 -0.77 6.25 -22.64
N VAL A 20 -1.92 6.80 -22.22
CA VAL A 20 -2.19 8.24 -22.27
C VAL A 20 -1.19 9.02 -21.43
N ILE A 21 -0.82 8.54 -20.24
CA ILE A 21 0.23 9.15 -19.41
C ILE A 21 1.56 9.14 -20.14
N PHE A 22 1.94 8.02 -20.74
CA PHE A 22 3.20 7.91 -21.47
C PHE A 22 3.27 8.88 -22.65
N LEU A 23 2.19 9.01 -23.43
CA LEU A 23 2.09 9.98 -24.52
C LEU A 23 2.12 11.43 -24.01
N GLY A 24 1.39 11.73 -22.94
CA GLY A 24 1.41 13.04 -22.29
C GLY A 24 2.80 13.41 -21.76
N MET A 25 3.54 12.45 -21.20
CA MET A 25 4.93 12.61 -20.81
C MET A 25 5.86 12.85 -22.01
N GLY A 26 5.60 12.21 -23.15
CA GLY A 26 6.35 12.46 -24.39
C GLY A 26 6.20 13.91 -24.86
N TYR A 27 4.97 14.42 -24.90
CA TYR A 27 4.72 15.82 -25.23
C TYR A 27 5.35 16.78 -24.20
N PHE A 28 5.17 16.49 -22.91
CA PHE A 28 5.80 17.25 -21.84
C PHE A 28 7.33 17.31 -21.98
N ASN A 29 7.96 16.17 -22.31
CA ASN A 29 9.40 16.08 -22.54
C ASN A 29 9.85 16.96 -23.71
N TYR A 30 9.10 16.94 -24.82
CA TYR A 30 9.33 17.85 -25.95
C TYR A 30 9.28 19.32 -25.51
N VAL A 31 8.20 19.73 -24.83
CA VAL A 31 8.02 21.14 -24.43
C VAL A 31 9.12 21.59 -23.45
N VAL A 32 9.43 20.79 -22.44
CA VAL A 32 10.45 21.16 -21.44
C VAL A 32 11.84 21.20 -22.04
N ASN A 33 12.23 20.20 -22.83
CA ASN A 33 13.62 20.09 -23.28
C ASN A 33 13.90 20.93 -24.55
N TYR A 34 12.95 20.98 -25.48
CA TYR A 34 13.12 21.73 -26.73
C TYR A 34 12.58 23.16 -26.65
N SER A 35 11.31 23.35 -26.31
CA SER A 35 10.72 24.71 -26.31
C SER A 35 11.26 25.56 -25.17
N LEU A 36 11.26 25.05 -23.94
CA LEU A 36 11.82 25.76 -22.78
C LEU A 36 13.36 25.67 -22.77
N GLY A 37 13.91 24.46 -22.79
CA GLY A 37 15.36 24.23 -22.66
C GLY A 37 16.19 24.79 -23.82
N TYR A 38 15.88 24.42 -25.06
CA TYR A 38 16.69 24.83 -26.22
C TYR A 38 16.32 26.22 -26.73
N LYS A 39 15.05 26.43 -27.13
CA LYS A 39 14.62 27.66 -27.80
C LYS A 39 14.68 28.87 -26.88
N LEU A 40 14.17 28.77 -25.66
CA LEU A 40 14.11 29.90 -24.73
C LEU A 40 15.39 30.06 -23.92
N ILE A 41 15.83 29.01 -23.24
CA ILE A 41 16.93 29.12 -22.28
C ILE A 41 18.29 29.10 -22.99
N TYR A 42 18.58 28.03 -23.75
CA TYR A 42 19.91 27.85 -24.32
C TYR A 42 20.24 28.89 -25.39
N LYS A 43 19.30 29.24 -26.27
CA LYS A 43 19.55 30.23 -27.34
C LYS A 43 19.51 31.67 -26.85
N ASN A 44 18.58 32.02 -25.95
CA ASN A 44 18.28 33.42 -25.65
C ASN A 44 18.72 33.89 -24.26
N HIS A 45 19.04 32.98 -23.33
CA HIS A 45 19.38 33.34 -21.94
C HIS A 45 20.75 32.82 -21.49
N SER A 46 20.87 31.51 -21.26
CA SER A 46 22.05 30.90 -20.64
C SER A 46 22.25 29.47 -21.14
N HIS A 47 23.38 29.24 -21.82
CA HIS A 47 23.79 27.90 -22.23
C HIS A 47 23.94 26.95 -21.04
N ALA A 48 24.56 27.42 -19.95
CA ALA A 48 24.79 26.61 -18.75
C ALA A 48 23.46 26.16 -18.12
N SER A 49 22.49 27.06 -18.01
CA SER A 49 21.19 26.75 -17.42
C SER A 49 20.40 25.75 -18.26
N GLY A 50 20.48 25.84 -19.59
CA GLY A 50 19.89 24.85 -20.50
C GLY A 50 20.51 23.46 -20.33
N ILE A 51 21.84 23.39 -20.22
CA ILE A 51 22.56 22.13 -19.99
C ILE A 51 22.20 21.51 -18.63
N ILE A 52 22.16 22.33 -17.56
CA ILE A 52 21.78 21.87 -16.23
C ILE A 52 20.35 21.32 -16.22
N LEU A 53 19.40 22.00 -16.89
CA LEU A 53 18.04 21.51 -17.03
C LEU A 53 18.00 20.11 -17.67
N TRP A 54 18.71 19.90 -18.79
CA TRP A 54 18.72 18.61 -19.47
C TRP A 54 19.35 17.49 -18.64
N ILE A 55 20.46 17.75 -17.95
CA ILE A 55 21.09 16.77 -17.06
C ILE A 55 20.14 16.39 -15.94
N LEU A 56 19.55 17.39 -15.28
CA LEU A 56 18.63 17.16 -14.16
C LEU A 56 17.37 16.41 -14.61
N MET A 57 16.76 16.83 -15.72
CA MET A 57 15.57 16.16 -16.28
C MET A 57 15.89 14.74 -16.73
N GLY A 58 17.05 14.51 -17.35
CA GLY A 58 17.51 13.18 -17.75
C GLY A 58 17.65 12.24 -16.56
N LEU A 59 18.28 12.68 -15.47
CA LEU A 59 18.44 11.89 -14.25
C LEU A 59 17.09 11.58 -13.57
N LEU A 60 16.20 12.57 -13.49
CA LEU A 60 14.87 12.38 -12.90
C LEU A 60 13.99 11.44 -13.74
N GLN A 61 14.01 11.57 -15.07
CA GLN A 61 13.26 10.69 -15.98
C GLN A 61 13.81 9.26 -15.95
N LEU A 62 15.13 9.10 -15.98
CA LEU A 62 15.77 7.79 -15.84
C LEU A 62 15.35 7.11 -14.53
N SER A 63 15.40 7.86 -13.42
CA SER A 63 14.95 7.37 -12.11
C SER A 63 13.48 6.95 -12.15
N LEU A 64 12.60 7.80 -12.67
CA LEU A 64 11.17 7.53 -12.79
C LEU A 64 10.89 6.25 -13.58
N TYR A 65 11.48 6.09 -14.77
CA TYR A 65 11.24 4.92 -15.61
C TYR A 65 11.81 3.64 -15.01
N ILE A 66 12.97 3.70 -14.36
CA ILE A 66 13.52 2.56 -13.63
C ILE A 66 12.55 2.12 -12.54
N TYR A 67 12.05 3.03 -11.70
CA TYR A 67 11.08 2.65 -10.66
C TYR A 67 9.75 2.17 -11.23
N TRP A 68 9.28 2.76 -12.33
CA TRP A 68 8.08 2.28 -13.00
C TRP A 68 8.26 0.83 -13.47
N ILE A 69 9.37 0.51 -14.12
CA ILE A 69 9.71 -0.85 -14.55
C ILE A 69 9.85 -1.79 -13.36
N LEU A 70 10.51 -1.35 -12.29
CA LEU A 70 10.68 -2.15 -11.07
C LEU A 70 9.32 -2.48 -10.43
N ILE A 71 8.33 -1.59 -10.44
CA ILE A 71 6.98 -1.90 -9.92
C ILE A 71 6.39 -3.15 -10.60
N PHE A 72 6.62 -3.32 -11.91
CA PHE A 72 6.16 -4.49 -12.67
C PHE A 72 7.03 -5.72 -12.46
N ILE A 73 8.36 -5.59 -12.54
CA ILE A 73 9.30 -6.73 -12.39
C ILE A 73 9.16 -7.35 -10.99
N ILE A 74 8.97 -6.50 -9.99
CA ILE A 74 8.91 -6.91 -8.59
C ILE A 74 7.53 -7.44 -8.24
N GLY A 75 6.49 -6.82 -8.79
CA GLY A 75 5.10 -7.16 -8.51
C GLY A 75 4.68 -6.79 -7.07
N PRO A 76 3.39 -6.90 -6.78
CA PRO A 76 2.82 -6.45 -5.50
C PRO A 76 3.13 -7.37 -4.31
N GLY A 77 3.60 -8.59 -4.58
CA GLY A 77 3.88 -9.61 -3.57
C GLY A 77 2.75 -10.64 -3.49
N LYS A 78 3.04 -11.86 -3.98
CA LYS A 78 2.13 -13.01 -3.94
C LYS A 78 2.16 -13.66 -2.55
N SER A 79 0.99 -13.87 -1.96
CA SER A 79 0.83 -14.75 -0.81
C SER A 79 1.00 -16.20 -1.24
N PRO A 80 1.74 -17.03 -0.50
CA PRO A 80 1.66 -18.48 -0.63
C PRO A 80 0.22 -18.96 -0.45
N ILE A 81 -0.09 -20.12 -1.03
CA ILE A 81 -1.34 -20.82 -0.78
C ILE A 81 -1.18 -21.61 0.52
N PHE A 82 -1.94 -21.20 1.53
CA PHE A 82 -1.93 -21.82 2.85
C PHE A 82 -3.07 -22.84 2.95
N PRO A 83 -2.80 -24.09 3.39
CA PRO A 83 -3.86 -25.02 3.73
C PRO A 83 -4.68 -24.50 4.93
N PRO A 84 -5.87 -25.08 5.17
CA PRO A 84 -6.70 -24.69 6.30
C PRO A 84 -5.98 -24.83 7.65
N LEU A 85 -6.36 -23.98 8.61
CA LEU A 85 -5.92 -24.14 10.01
C LEU A 85 -6.62 -25.35 10.64
N ASN A 86 -5.92 -26.10 11.49
CA ASN A 86 -6.46 -27.23 12.25
C ASN A 86 -7.36 -26.75 13.41
N ILE A 87 -8.50 -26.13 13.09
CA ILE A 87 -9.43 -25.55 14.07
C ILE A 87 -10.16 -26.59 14.94
N TYR A 88 -10.26 -27.84 14.47
CA TYR A 88 -10.94 -28.93 15.17
C TYR A 88 -9.98 -29.84 15.95
N ASN A 89 -8.68 -29.55 15.95
CA ASN A 89 -7.63 -30.41 16.51
C ASN A 89 -7.74 -31.85 16.01
N GLU A 90 -7.88 -32.04 14.70
CA GLU A 90 -7.84 -33.36 14.08
C GLU A 90 -6.47 -33.99 14.32
N GLU A 91 -6.46 -35.15 14.98
CA GLU A 91 -5.26 -35.96 15.19
C GLU A 91 -4.78 -36.53 13.85
N ASN A 92 -3.46 -36.54 13.62
CA ASN A 92 -2.79 -37.14 12.45
C ASN A 92 -3.05 -36.50 11.08
N ASN A 93 -3.49 -35.23 11.03
CA ASN A 93 -3.60 -34.48 9.76
C ASN A 93 -2.44 -33.49 9.58
N GLU A 94 -1.31 -33.98 9.06
CA GLU A 94 -0.08 -33.20 8.84
C GLU A 94 -0.20 -32.14 7.73
N ASN A 95 -1.28 -32.20 6.95
CA ASN A 95 -1.56 -31.24 5.87
C ASN A 95 -2.26 -29.96 6.35
N LEU A 96 -2.65 -29.89 7.63
CA LEU A 96 -3.27 -28.72 8.22
C LEU A 96 -2.25 -27.91 9.01
N ILE A 97 -2.43 -26.59 9.01
CA ILE A 97 -1.56 -25.69 9.79
C ILE A 97 -1.98 -25.76 11.26
N SER A 98 -1.02 -26.00 12.14
CA SER A 98 -1.24 -25.87 13.59
C SER A 98 -1.78 -24.48 13.94
N LEU A 99 -2.64 -24.38 14.95
CA LEU A 99 -3.28 -23.11 15.26
C LEU A 99 -2.26 -22.08 15.80
N PRO A 100 -2.14 -20.89 15.18
CA PRO A 100 -1.26 -19.84 15.69
C PRO A 100 -1.83 -19.26 16.99
N ASP A 101 -0.95 -18.67 17.82
CA ASP A 101 -1.36 -18.06 19.08
C ASP A 101 -2.42 -16.98 18.89
N LEU A 102 -2.31 -16.21 17.81
CA LEU A 102 -3.25 -15.16 17.43
C LEU A 102 -3.48 -15.17 15.91
N PHE A 103 -4.75 -15.09 15.49
CA PHE A 103 -5.11 -14.84 14.09
C PHE A 103 -6.39 -14.00 13.99
N PHE A 104 -6.51 -13.23 12.91
CA PHE A 104 -7.72 -12.45 12.64
C PHE A 104 -8.83 -13.34 12.08
N CYS A 105 -10.04 -13.15 12.58
CA CYS A 105 -11.17 -14.04 12.31
C CYS A 105 -12.47 -13.26 12.04
N ASP A 106 -13.50 -13.99 11.65
CA ASP A 106 -14.88 -13.50 11.63
C ASP A 106 -15.52 -13.46 13.03
N LYS A 107 -16.80 -13.06 13.08
CA LYS A 107 -17.56 -12.97 14.34
C LYS A 107 -17.70 -14.33 15.04
N GLN A 108 -17.69 -15.42 14.29
CA GLN A 108 -17.87 -16.78 14.77
C GLN A 108 -16.54 -17.41 15.23
N GLY A 109 -15.42 -16.76 14.92
CA GLY A 109 -14.07 -17.19 15.30
C GLY A 109 -13.33 -17.93 14.19
N PHE A 110 -13.91 -18.11 13.00
CA PHE A 110 -13.25 -18.79 11.89
C PHE A 110 -12.21 -17.87 11.21
N PRO A 111 -11.07 -18.43 10.76
CA PRO A 111 -10.10 -17.66 10.00
C PRO A 111 -10.69 -17.20 8.67
N TYR A 112 -10.26 -16.03 8.18
CA TYR A 112 -10.66 -15.59 6.85
C TYR A 112 -10.14 -16.55 5.78
N TYR A 113 -11.00 -16.94 4.85
CA TYR A 113 -10.67 -17.82 3.74
C TYR A 113 -10.94 -17.13 2.40
N CYS A 114 -10.06 -17.35 1.43
CA CYS A 114 -10.24 -16.87 0.06
C CYS A 114 -10.58 -18.04 -0.86
N SER A 115 -11.84 -18.14 -1.27
CA SER A 115 -12.31 -19.17 -2.22
C SER A 115 -11.72 -19.02 -3.63
N ASN A 116 -11.30 -17.82 -4.02
CA ASN A 116 -10.71 -17.62 -5.36
C ASN A 116 -9.30 -18.21 -5.47
N SER A 117 -8.55 -18.26 -4.37
CA SER A 117 -7.19 -18.81 -4.33
C SER A 117 -7.11 -20.12 -3.55
N ASN A 118 -8.24 -20.62 -3.03
CA ASN A 118 -8.33 -21.75 -2.11
C ASN A 118 -7.30 -21.71 -0.97
N SER A 119 -7.18 -20.57 -0.29
CA SER A 119 -6.15 -20.34 0.74
C SER A 119 -6.72 -19.65 1.96
N ILE A 120 -6.16 -19.96 3.13
CA ILE A 120 -6.29 -19.08 4.30
C ILE A 120 -5.77 -17.69 3.94
N LYS A 121 -6.51 -16.67 4.36
CA LYS A 121 -6.25 -15.27 4.05
C LYS A 121 -5.47 -14.64 5.20
N LEU A 122 -4.22 -14.29 4.94
CA LEU A 122 -3.40 -13.49 5.86
C LEU A 122 -4.00 -12.10 6.09
N GLU A 123 -3.65 -11.48 7.21
CA GLU A 123 -4.11 -10.14 7.54
C GLU A 123 -3.67 -9.11 6.49
N ARG A 124 -4.56 -8.17 6.16
CA ARG A 124 -4.36 -7.16 5.11
C ARG A 124 -4.01 -7.72 3.71
N SER A 125 -4.10 -9.04 3.49
CA SER A 125 -4.02 -9.59 2.15
C SER A 125 -5.33 -9.37 1.39
N PHE A 126 -5.29 -9.32 0.07
CA PHE A 126 -6.49 -9.17 -0.75
C PHE A 126 -6.34 -9.87 -2.10
N TYR A 127 -7.38 -10.62 -2.50
CA TYR A 127 -7.40 -11.25 -3.82
C TYR A 127 -7.60 -10.21 -4.91
N SER A 128 -6.57 -9.97 -5.73
CA SER A 128 -6.69 -9.09 -6.88
C SER A 128 -7.07 -9.92 -8.11
N LYS A 129 -8.26 -9.63 -8.66
CA LYS A 129 -8.73 -10.20 -9.93
C LYS A 129 -7.88 -9.79 -11.12
N ASP A 130 -7.02 -8.78 -10.99
CA ASP A 130 -6.17 -8.30 -12.07
C ASP A 130 -4.96 -9.23 -12.27
N ILE A 131 -4.43 -9.80 -11.19
CA ILE A 131 -3.24 -10.66 -11.18
C ILE A 131 -3.51 -12.12 -10.82
N GLY A 132 -4.65 -12.43 -10.19
CA GLY A 132 -5.15 -13.78 -10.02
C GLY A 132 -4.73 -14.47 -8.72
N TYR A 133 -4.22 -13.73 -7.75
CA TYR A 133 -3.77 -14.26 -6.46
C TYR A 133 -3.98 -13.25 -5.32
N ASN A 134 -3.82 -13.69 -4.08
CA ASN A 134 -3.83 -12.82 -2.89
C ASN A 134 -2.54 -12.00 -2.81
N VAL A 135 -2.69 -10.68 -2.88
CA VAL A 135 -1.60 -9.73 -2.67
C VAL A 135 -1.38 -9.55 -1.17
N LEU A 136 -0.14 -9.69 -0.71
CA LEU A 136 0.26 -9.37 0.66
C LEU A 136 0.20 -7.86 0.90
N LYS A 137 -0.33 -7.44 2.06
CA LYS A 137 -0.49 -6.03 2.45
C LYS A 137 -0.97 -5.16 1.28
N PHE A 138 -2.08 -5.58 0.66
CA PHE A 138 -2.62 -4.94 -0.53
C PHE A 138 -2.99 -3.50 -0.23
N ASP A 139 -2.52 -2.57 -1.06
CA ASP A 139 -2.82 -1.15 -0.90
C ASP A 139 -3.95 -0.74 -1.84
N HIS A 140 -3.69 -0.74 -3.14
CA HIS A 140 -4.68 -0.41 -4.17
C HIS A 140 -4.27 -0.90 -5.55
N TYR A 141 -5.19 -0.87 -6.51
CA TYR A 141 -4.85 -0.94 -7.93
C TYR A 141 -4.61 0.47 -8.47
N CYS A 142 -3.38 0.78 -8.87
CA CYS A 142 -3.06 2.10 -9.40
C CYS A 142 -3.41 2.16 -10.89
N ILE A 143 -4.50 2.85 -11.24
CA ILE A 143 -4.92 3.02 -12.64
C ILE A 143 -3.92 3.81 -13.48
N TRP A 144 -3.15 4.71 -12.86
CA TRP A 144 -2.16 5.55 -13.53
C TRP A 144 -0.95 4.72 -13.96
N ILE A 145 -0.52 3.81 -13.10
CA ILE A 145 0.61 2.91 -13.36
C ILE A 145 0.16 1.69 -14.17
N GLY A 146 -1.08 1.25 -13.99
CA GLY A 146 -1.62 0.02 -14.60
C GLY A 146 -1.30 -1.25 -13.82
N HIS A 147 -0.98 -1.15 -12.52
CA HIS A 147 -0.52 -2.29 -11.72
C HIS A 147 -1.03 -2.23 -10.27
N PRO A 148 -1.31 -3.40 -9.64
CA PRO A 148 -1.55 -3.46 -8.20
C PRO A 148 -0.33 -3.04 -7.40
N ILE A 149 -0.57 -2.32 -6.32
CA ILE A 149 0.42 -1.92 -5.33
C ILE A 149 0.16 -2.72 -4.05
N GLY A 150 1.20 -3.36 -3.53
CA GLY A 150 1.15 -4.19 -2.33
C GLY A 150 2.50 -4.20 -1.63
N GLN A 151 2.70 -5.15 -0.72
CA GLN A 151 3.87 -5.23 0.14
C GLN A 151 5.20 -5.01 -0.59
N ASN A 152 5.45 -5.77 -1.66
CA ASN A 152 6.77 -5.86 -2.28
C ASN A 152 7.13 -4.66 -3.16
N ASN A 153 6.14 -4.01 -3.79
CA ASN A 153 6.37 -2.88 -4.69
C ASN A 153 6.02 -1.51 -4.11
N TYR A 154 5.49 -1.45 -2.88
CA TYR A 154 5.08 -0.18 -2.26
C TYR A 154 6.21 0.85 -2.16
N LEU A 155 7.43 0.44 -1.81
CA LEU A 155 8.57 1.37 -1.74
C LEU A 155 8.87 2.01 -3.10
N PHE A 156 8.87 1.22 -4.18
CA PHE A 156 9.10 1.73 -5.54
C PHE A 156 7.96 2.63 -6.01
N PHE A 157 6.73 2.35 -5.57
CA PHE A 157 5.61 3.27 -5.78
C PHE A 157 5.84 4.63 -5.11
N ILE A 158 6.30 4.67 -3.85
CA ILE A 158 6.64 5.94 -3.20
C ILE A 158 7.76 6.66 -3.95
N LYS A 159 8.83 5.95 -4.33
CA LYS A 159 9.92 6.55 -5.12
C LYS A 159 9.42 7.09 -6.45
N PHE A 160 8.62 6.31 -7.19
CA PHE A 160 7.97 6.75 -8.43
C PHE A 160 7.22 8.06 -8.22
N THR A 161 6.39 8.18 -7.18
CA THR A 161 5.65 9.43 -6.89
C THR A 161 6.56 10.62 -6.57
N ILE A 162 7.69 10.39 -5.87
CA ILE A 162 8.67 11.44 -5.57
C ILE A 162 9.34 11.96 -6.85
N TYR A 163 9.90 11.06 -7.68
CA TYR A 163 10.57 11.48 -8.91
C TYR A 163 9.58 12.10 -9.90
N TYR A 164 8.35 11.60 -9.95
CA TYR A 164 7.30 12.18 -10.79
C TYR A 164 6.95 13.61 -10.34
N LEU A 165 6.81 13.84 -9.04
CA LEU A 165 6.58 15.18 -8.49
C LEU A 165 7.76 16.12 -8.76
N LEU A 166 9.00 15.66 -8.55
CA LEU A 166 10.20 16.46 -8.77
C LEU A 166 10.34 16.94 -10.23
N ILE A 167 9.98 16.10 -11.20
CA ILE A 167 9.98 16.48 -12.62
C ILE A 167 9.11 17.72 -12.87
N PHE A 168 7.90 17.75 -12.31
CA PHE A 168 6.98 18.89 -12.48
C PHE A 168 7.42 20.11 -11.67
N ILE A 169 7.92 19.93 -10.45
CA ILE A 169 8.43 21.04 -9.63
C ILE A 169 9.61 21.73 -10.34
N ILE A 170 10.61 20.97 -10.79
CA ILE A 170 11.77 21.53 -11.50
C ILE A 170 11.32 22.21 -12.79
N SER A 171 10.43 21.58 -13.56
CA SER A 171 9.92 22.18 -14.79
C SER A 171 9.17 23.48 -14.53
N LEU A 172 8.36 23.56 -13.47
CA LEU A 172 7.65 24.78 -13.08
C LEU A 172 8.61 25.89 -12.63
N ILE A 173 9.66 25.54 -11.87
CA ILE A 173 10.68 26.51 -11.44
C ILE A 173 11.37 27.13 -12.66
N TYR A 174 11.86 26.31 -13.58
CA TYR A 174 12.49 26.81 -14.80
C TYR A 174 11.52 27.61 -15.66
N LEU A 175 10.29 27.11 -15.82
CA LEU A 175 9.26 27.84 -16.56
C LEU A 175 9.04 29.23 -15.96
N ALA A 176 8.78 29.32 -14.65
CA ALA A 176 8.52 30.58 -13.95
C ALA A 176 9.68 31.59 -14.01
N ILE A 177 10.93 31.11 -13.98
CA ILE A 177 12.10 31.98 -14.08
C ILE A 177 12.22 32.57 -15.48
N TYR A 178 12.12 31.74 -16.52
CA TYR A 178 12.49 32.14 -17.89
C TYR A 178 11.34 32.69 -18.73
N THR A 179 10.08 32.47 -18.37
CA THR A 179 8.93 33.08 -19.09
C THR A 179 8.47 34.41 -18.51
N LYS A 180 9.05 34.87 -17.40
CA LYS A 180 8.64 36.12 -16.74
C LYS A 180 8.63 37.33 -17.69
N ASP A 181 9.71 37.51 -18.45
CA ASP A 181 9.86 38.68 -19.32
C ASP A 181 9.00 38.56 -20.58
N SER A 182 8.90 37.36 -21.16
CA SER A 182 8.00 37.06 -22.28
C SER A 182 6.52 37.26 -21.92
N ILE A 183 6.11 36.93 -20.68
CA ILE A 183 4.77 37.21 -20.16
C ILE A 183 4.54 38.72 -20.04
N ASN A 184 5.51 39.46 -19.49
CA ASN A 184 5.39 40.92 -19.34
C ASN A 184 5.31 41.65 -20.67
N GLN A 185 5.91 41.09 -21.73
CA GLN A 185 5.90 41.63 -23.09
C GLN A 185 4.69 41.19 -23.91
N GLY A 186 3.87 40.24 -23.42
CA GLY A 186 2.69 39.73 -24.10
C GLY A 186 2.97 38.69 -25.19
N GLU A 187 4.20 38.18 -25.31
CA GLU A 187 4.61 37.21 -26.33
C GLU A 187 4.67 35.79 -25.74
N ILE A 188 3.52 35.20 -25.43
CA ILE A 188 3.46 33.89 -24.76
C ILE A 188 3.29 32.76 -25.78
N ASP A 189 4.28 31.86 -25.86
CA ASP A 189 4.14 30.59 -26.60
C ASP A 189 3.04 29.73 -25.94
N HIS A 190 2.07 29.28 -26.74
CA HIS A 190 1.00 28.37 -26.34
C HIS A 190 1.54 27.12 -25.60
N ASN A 191 2.73 26.64 -25.96
CA ASN A 191 3.39 25.53 -25.28
C ASN A 191 3.62 25.80 -23.78
N PHE A 192 3.94 27.03 -23.40
CA PHE A 192 4.21 27.42 -22.01
C PHE A 192 2.93 27.49 -21.19
N ILE A 193 1.82 27.94 -21.78
CA ILE A 193 0.50 27.93 -21.13
C ILE A 193 0.11 26.49 -20.78
N VAL A 194 0.24 25.57 -21.75
CA VAL A 194 -0.04 24.15 -21.53
C VAL A 194 0.88 23.58 -20.45
N LEU A 195 2.17 23.96 -20.44
CA LEU A 195 3.11 23.49 -19.43
C LEU A 195 2.76 23.97 -18.00
N TYR A 196 2.32 25.21 -17.82
CA TYR A 196 1.83 25.70 -16.53
C TYR A 196 0.64 24.89 -16.03
N ILE A 197 -0.33 24.62 -16.90
CA ILE A 197 -1.52 23.82 -16.56
C ILE A 197 -1.12 22.41 -16.17
N PHE A 198 -0.23 21.78 -16.96
CA PHE A 198 0.28 20.43 -16.68
C PHE A 198 1.02 20.37 -15.34
N CYS A 199 1.97 21.27 -15.10
CA CYS A 199 2.71 21.32 -13.85
C CYS A 199 1.79 21.56 -12.65
N GLY A 200 0.87 22.52 -12.75
CA GLY A 200 -0.07 22.82 -11.66
C GLY A 200 -0.96 21.63 -11.32
N PHE A 201 -1.55 20.98 -12.33
CA PHE A 201 -2.37 19.79 -12.14
C PHE A 201 -1.59 18.65 -11.48
N TRP A 202 -0.43 18.29 -12.03
CA TRP A 202 0.34 17.14 -11.54
C TRP A 202 0.99 17.40 -10.17
N ILE A 203 1.44 18.62 -9.87
CA ILE A 203 1.97 18.97 -8.55
C ILE A 203 0.88 18.82 -7.48
N LEU A 204 -0.33 19.34 -7.72
CA LEU A 204 -1.43 19.23 -6.76
C LEU A 204 -1.86 17.77 -6.58
N MET A 205 -2.03 17.03 -7.68
CA MET A 205 -2.47 15.63 -7.65
C MET A 205 -1.44 14.71 -6.98
N ILE A 206 -0.19 14.74 -7.45
CA ILE A 206 0.87 13.84 -6.95
C ILE A 206 1.37 14.30 -5.58
N GLY A 207 1.42 15.61 -5.31
CA GLY A 207 1.75 16.14 -4.01
C GLY A 207 0.75 15.72 -2.93
N GLY A 208 -0.56 15.82 -3.23
CA GLY A 208 -1.62 15.33 -2.34
C GLY A 208 -1.53 13.82 -2.11
N LEU A 209 -1.33 13.04 -3.18
CA LEU A 209 -1.15 11.59 -3.11
C LEU A 209 0.05 11.22 -2.23
N LEU A 210 1.22 11.81 -2.49
CA LEU A 210 2.43 11.57 -1.71
C LEU A 210 2.23 11.92 -0.24
N GLY A 211 1.60 13.06 0.07
CA GLY A 211 1.30 13.47 1.44
C GLY A 211 0.44 12.44 2.19
N VAL A 212 -0.60 11.92 1.54
CA VAL A 212 -1.45 10.86 2.11
C VAL A 212 -0.66 9.58 2.33
N HIS A 213 0.16 9.15 1.37
CA HIS A 213 0.96 7.94 1.51
C HIS A 213 2.08 8.06 2.56
N LEU A 214 2.68 9.25 2.73
CA LEU A 214 3.61 9.50 3.84
C LEU A 214 2.91 9.34 5.19
N ARG A 215 1.67 9.81 5.33
CA ARG A 215 0.85 9.55 6.52
C ARG A 215 0.61 8.04 6.71
N TYR A 216 0.29 7.31 5.65
CA TYR A 216 0.08 5.86 5.70
C TYR A 216 1.34 5.12 6.15
N ILE A 217 2.53 5.54 5.71
CA ILE A 217 3.80 4.97 6.18
C ILE A 217 3.97 5.25 7.68
N CYS A 218 3.79 6.51 8.12
CA CYS A 218 3.95 6.88 9.52
C CYS A 218 3.01 6.11 10.47
N LEU A 219 1.80 5.79 10.02
CA LEU A 219 0.78 5.09 10.81
C LEU A 219 0.66 3.59 10.50
N ASN A 220 1.46 3.05 9.57
CA ASN A 220 1.33 1.67 9.04
C ASN A 220 -0.09 1.32 8.57
N LEU A 221 -0.68 2.21 7.78
CA LEU A 221 -1.98 2.02 7.15
C LEU A 221 -1.80 1.64 5.67
N THR A 222 -2.80 0.95 5.14
CA THR A 222 -3.02 0.83 3.70
C THR A 222 -4.15 1.75 3.25
N THR A 223 -4.23 2.03 1.96
CA THR A 223 -5.38 2.71 1.35
C THR A 223 -6.68 1.97 1.66
N LEU A 224 -6.67 0.63 1.69
CA LEU A 224 -7.83 -0.18 2.05
C LEU A 224 -8.28 0.03 3.51
N ASP A 225 -7.33 0.17 4.44
CA ASP A 225 -7.63 0.47 5.85
C ASP A 225 -8.32 1.83 5.98
N ASP A 226 -7.81 2.85 5.27
CA ASP A 226 -8.35 4.20 5.30
C ASP A 226 -9.73 4.28 4.62
N ILE A 227 -9.93 3.59 3.49
CA ILE A 227 -11.25 3.45 2.85
C ILE A 227 -12.25 2.84 3.82
N THR A 228 -11.86 1.78 4.53
CA THR A 228 -12.71 1.09 5.51
C THR A 228 -13.10 2.04 6.65
N ARG A 229 -12.14 2.78 7.22
CA ARG A 229 -12.41 3.80 8.25
C ARG A 229 -13.30 4.92 7.75
N ASN A 230 -13.10 5.37 6.51
CA ASN A 230 -13.94 6.41 5.91
C ASN A 230 -15.36 5.92 5.61
N GLN A 231 -15.53 4.64 5.22
CA GLN A 231 -16.85 4.00 5.09
C GLN A 231 -17.56 3.93 6.44
N ARG A 232 -16.86 3.52 7.50
CA ARG A 232 -17.39 3.56 8.88
C ARG A 232 -17.85 4.95 9.27
N LYS A 233 -17.00 5.98 9.10
CA LYS A 233 -17.35 7.38 9.41
C LYS A 233 -18.54 7.91 8.62
N ARG A 234 -18.69 7.50 7.35
CA ARG A 234 -19.88 7.84 6.54
C ARG A 234 -21.13 7.17 7.10
N TYR A 235 -21.05 5.89 7.43
CA TYR A 235 -22.17 5.14 8.01
C TYR A 235 -22.59 5.68 9.38
N SER A 236 -21.65 6.05 10.26
CA SER A 236 -21.96 6.67 11.56
C SER A 236 -22.64 8.04 11.41
N ARG A 237 -22.14 8.91 10.53
CA ARG A 237 -22.78 10.21 10.24
C ARG A 237 -24.19 10.04 9.69
N TRP A 238 -24.40 9.04 8.82
CA TRP A 238 -25.72 8.71 8.32
C TRP A 238 -26.66 8.26 9.47
N LEU A 239 -26.23 7.36 10.36
CA LEU A 239 -27.04 6.94 11.52
C LEU A 239 -27.42 8.12 12.42
N GLU A 240 -26.47 9.02 12.71
CA GLU A 240 -26.72 10.24 13.48
C GLU A 240 -27.74 11.16 12.80
N SER A 241 -27.69 11.26 11.46
CA SER A 241 -28.66 12.05 10.70
C SER A 241 -30.08 11.50 10.78
N GLN A 242 -30.24 10.17 10.80
CA GLN A 242 -31.55 9.52 10.95
C GLN A 242 -32.13 9.75 12.35
N GLN A 243 -31.28 9.80 13.39
CA GLN A 243 -31.70 10.06 14.76
C GLN A 243 -32.03 11.53 15.03
N ASN A 244 -31.40 12.47 14.31
CA ASN A 244 -31.59 13.92 14.51
C ASN A 244 -31.91 14.68 13.21
N PRO A 245 -33.16 14.58 12.69
CA PRO A 245 -33.53 15.18 11.40
C PRO A 245 -33.37 16.71 11.36
N LYS A 246 -33.46 17.39 12.52
CA LYS A 246 -33.36 18.85 12.62
C LYS A 246 -31.93 19.40 12.53
N LYS A 247 -30.90 18.57 12.73
CA LYS A 247 -29.47 18.93 12.53
C LYS A 247 -28.98 18.59 11.11
N SER A 248 -29.88 18.14 10.24
CA SER A 248 -29.56 17.69 8.90
C SER A 248 -29.06 18.84 8.03
N SER A 249 -27.75 18.88 7.79
CA SER A 249 -27.14 19.72 6.75
C SER A 249 -27.73 19.43 5.37
N MET A 250 -27.69 20.40 4.44
CA MET A 250 -28.01 20.18 3.01
C MET A 250 -27.18 19.05 2.36
N LEU A 251 -26.03 18.70 2.96
CA LEU A 251 -25.12 17.64 2.50
C LEU A 251 -25.46 16.25 3.07
N ASN A 252 -26.59 16.06 3.74
CA ASN A 252 -26.96 14.73 4.22
C ASN A 252 -27.29 13.81 3.05
N ASP A 253 -26.50 12.74 2.92
CA ASP A 253 -26.73 11.67 1.96
C ASP A 253 -28.10 11.05 2.25
N LYS A 254 -29.09 11.36 1.41
CA LYS A 254 -30.43 10.72 1.45
C LYS A 254 -30.35 9.21 1.20
N VAL A 255 -29.26 8.76 0.59
CA VAL A 255 -29.00 7.36 0.25
C VAL A 255 -28.21 6.72 1.39
N GLU A 256 -28.67 5.57 1.87
CA GLU A 256 -27.95 4.78 2.86
C GLU A 256 -26.57 4.38 2.32
N PRO A 257 -25.46 4.80 2.97
CA PRO A 257 -24.14 4.37 2.58
C PRO A 257 -23.93 2.89 2.93
N ARG A 258 -22.94 2.24 2.33
CA ARG A 258 -22.55 0.87 2.68
C ARG A 258 -22.42 0.72 4.21
N ARG A 259 -23.14 -0.25 4.77
CA ARG A 259 -23.03 -0.63 6.18
C ARG A 259 -21.62 -1.10 6.52
N GLU A 260 -20.94 -0.36 7.38
CA GLU A 260 -19.66 -0.72 7.98
C GLU A 260 -19.71 -0.32 9.46
N LEU A 261 -19.63 -1.31 10.34
CA LEU A 261 -19.71 -1.11 11.80
C LEU A 261 -18.35 -0.86 12.45
N GLY A 262 -17.26 -1.05 11.71
CA GLY A 262 -15.90 -0.90 12.21
C GLY A 262 -15.50 -1.98 13.21
N ILE A 263 -16.34 -3.00 13.40
CA ILE A 263 -16.12 -4.12 14.31
C ILE A 263 -15.23 -5.15 13.63
N ARG A 264 -14.20 -5.62 14.33
CA ARG A 264 -13.29 -6.67 13.89
C ARG A 264 -13.07 -7.66 15.04
N TYR A 265 -12.62 -8.86 14.68
CA TYR A 265 -12.48 -9.97 15.62
C TYR A 265 -11.08 -10.58 15.51
N VAL A 266 -10.56 -10.99 16.66
CA VAL A 266 -9.29 -11.70 16.76
C VAL A 266 -9.49 -12.95 17.61
N ASN A 267 -8.97 -14.06 17.13
CA ASN A 267 -9.02 -15.34 17.82
C ASN A 267 -7.66 -15.59 18.48
N ILE A 268 -7.66 -15.72 19.80
CA ILE A 268 -6.43 -15.88 20.60
C ILE A 268 -6.49 -17.15 21.44
N LYS A 269 -5.33 -17.77 21.63
CA LYS A 269 -5.11 -18.85 22.59
C LYS A 269 -5.39 -18.37 24.01
N HIS A 270 -6.13 -19.17 24.76
CA HIS A 270 -6.50 -18.95 26.16
C HIS A 270 -6.06 -20.16 27.01
N GLU A 271 -6.24 -20.07 28.32
CA GLU A 271 -5.85 -21.10 29.30
C GLU A 271 -6.31 -22.51 28.90
N ASN A 272 -5.53 -23.54 29.26
CA ASN A 272 -5.78 -24.95 28.96
C ASN A 272 -5.99 -25.26 27.46
N ASN A 273 -5.28 -24.55 26.57
CA ASN A 273 -5.38 -24.72 25.11
C ASN A 273 -6.77 -24.42 24.54
N SER A 274 -7.63 -23.74 25.31
CA SER A 274 -8.89 -23.18 24.83
C SER A 274 -8.64 -21.94 23.97
N ARG A 275 -9.67 -21.45 23.27
CA ARG A 275 -9.57 -20.24 22.46
C ARG A 275 -10.72 -19.29 22.74
N VAL A 276 -10.44 -18.01 22.61
CA VAL A 276 -11.43 -16.93 22.81
C VAL A 276 -11.39 -15.96 21.64
N VAL A 277 -12.55 -15.42 21.31
CA VAL A 277 -12.74 -14.40 20.28
C VAL A 277 -12.95 -13.06 20.95
N ILE A 278 -12.09 -12.11 20.62
CA ILE A 278 -12.08 -10.76 21.16
C ILE A 278 -12.51 -9.79 20.07
N THR A 279 -13.43 -8.91 20.45
CA THR A 279 -13.97 -7.89 19.54
C THR A 279 -13.23 -6.58 19.73
N TYR A 280 -12.81 -5.92 18.65
CA TYR A 280 -12.20 -4.59 18.68
C TYR A 280 -12.72 -3.69 17.56
N TYR A 281 -12.48 -2.37 17.69
CA TYR A 281 -12.94 -1.38 16.72
C TYR A 281 -11.78 -0.76 15.96
N ILE A 282 -11.91 -0.64 14.63
CA ILE A 282 -10.88 -0.10 13.72
C ILE A 282 -10.52 1.37 13.98
N ASP A 283 -11.41 2.11 14.65
CA ASP A 283 -11.26 3.53 14.96
C ASP A 283 -10.49 3.75 16.26
N ASN A 284 -10.56 2.79 17.19
CA ASN A 284 -9.97 2.92 18.53
C ASN A 284 -8.50 2.52 18.54
N ILE A 285 -8.14 1.47 17.78
CA ILE A 285 -6.79 0.91 17.82
C ILE A 285 -6.32 0.51 16.43
N ASN A 286 -5.04 0.75 16.14
CA ASN A 286 -4.37 0.26 14.95
C ASN A 286 -3.37 -0.84 15.32
N PRO A 287 -3.71 -2.12 15.14
CA PRO A 287 -2.85 -3.23 15.57
C PRO A 287 -1.47 -3.24 14.91
N PHE A 288 -1.35 -2.65 13.72
CA PHE A 288 -0.13 -2.76 12.90
C PHE A 288 0.81 -1.56 13.05
N ASN A 289 0.42 -0.53 13.80
CA ASN A 289 1.25 0.66 13.98
C ASN A 289 2.34 0.39 15.01
N MET A 290 3.59 0.26 14.55
CA MET A 290 4.76 0.02 15.40
C MET A 290 5.47 1.33 15.80
N GLY A 291 4.85 2.48 15.52
CA GLY A 291 5.46 3.79 15.65
C GLY A 291 6.25 4.21 14.40
N ILE A 292 6.37 5.53 14.22
CA ILE A 292 6.95 6.15 13.01
C ILE A 292 8.30 5.52 12.66
N ARG A 293 9.22 5.46 13.64
CA ARG A 293 10.57 4.92 13.45
C ARG A 293 10.56 3.51 12.87
N ASN A 294 9.81 2.61 13.50
CA ASN A 294 9.79 1.20 13.14
C ASN A 294 9.07 0.98 11.81
N ASN A 295 7.99 1.73 11.55
CA ASN A 295 7.26 1.67 10.30
C ASN A 295 8.15 2.06 9.09
N TRP A 296 8.95 3.13 9.23
CA TRP A 296 9.89 3.57 8.21
C TRP A 296 11.02 2.57 7.96
N ILE A 297 11.60 2.03 9.04
CA ILE A 297 12.63 0.98 8.95
C ILE A 297 12.05 -0.27 8.27
N ASN A 298 10.82 -0.66 8.62
CA ASN A 298 10.16 -1.82 8.03
C ASN A 298 9.89 -1.64 6.54
N LEU A 299 9.43 -0.46 6.12
CA LEU A 299 9.22 -0.12 4.71
C LEU A 299 10.48 -0.38 3.87
N VAL A 300 11.62 0.13 4.34
CA VAL A 300 12.85 0.19 3.55
C VAL A 300 13.70 -1.08 3.68
N PHE A 301 13.95 -1.53 4.91
CA PHE A 301 14.92 -2.59 5.17
C PHE A 301 14.28 -3.96 5.41
N ASN A 302 12.99 -4.00 5.73
CA ASN A 302 12.26 -5.24 6.01
C ASN A 302 11.20 -5.58 4.95
N GLY A 303 11.34 -5.07 3.72
CA GLY A 303 10.42 -5.37 2.61
C GLY A 303 8.96 -5.00 2.91
N ASN A 304 8.73 -3.93 3.67
CA ASN A 304 7.41 -3.47 4.12
C ASN A 304 6.65 -4.45 5.04
N ARG A 305 7.37 -5.41 5.65
CA ARG A 305 6.84 -6.42 6.57
C ARG A 305 6.92 -5.96 8.02
N ASN A 306 5.99 -6.45 8.84
CA ASN A 306 5.92 -6.21 10.28
C ASN A 306 6.32 -7.46 11.08
N HIS A 307 7.53 -8.00 10.89
CA HIS A 307 7.94 -9.26 11.56
C HIS A 307 8.30 -9.11 13.03
N GLY A 308 8.19 -7.91 13.61
CA GLY A 308 8.41 -7.77 15.04
C GLY A 308 9.81 -8.12 15.50
N LEU A 309 10.80 -7.78 14.67
CA LEU A 309 12.22 -7.99 14.92
C LEU A 309 12.63 -7.41 16.28
N ASP A 310 13.76 -7.86 16.81
CA ASP A 310 14.26 -7.38 18.09
C ASP A 310 14.43 -5.86 18.11
N ASN A 311 14.24 -5.26 19.29
CA ASN A 311 14.39 -3.82 19.47
C ASN A 311 15.78 -3.29 19.06
N SER A 312 16.81 -4.13 19.09
CA SER A 312 18.16 -3.83 18.58
C SER A 312 18.18 -3.55 17.07
N TYR A 313 17.21 -4.08 16.30
CA TYR A 313 17.07 -3.82 14.87
C TYR A 313 16.58 -2.40 14.57
N TYR A 314 15.80 -1.81 15.50
CA TYR A 314 15.10 -0.53 15.32
C TYR A 314 15.88 0.67 15.88
N THR A 315 17.07 0.91 15.33
CA THR A 315 17.94 2.01 15.79
C THR A 315 17.63 3.35 15.12
N ASN A 316 17.97 4.46 15.77
CA ASN A 316 17.83 5.81 15.20
C ASN A 316 18.70 5.99 13.93
N ILE A 317 19.87 5.35 13.89
CA ILE A 317 20.76 5.37 12.73
C ILE A 317 20.05 4.74 11.52
N ARG A 318 19.41 3.59 11.69
CA ARG A 318 18.64 2.94 10.61
C ARG A 318 17.44 3.77 10.18
N PHE A 319 16.81 4.48 11.10
CA PHE A 319 15.73 5.40 10.75
C PHE A 319 16.21 6.58 9.90
N ILE A 320 17.36 7.17 10.22
CA ILE A 320 17.96 8.22 9.37
C ILE A 320 18.30 7.64 8.00
N TYR A 321 18.93 6.45 7.97
CA TYR A 321 19.24 5.79 6.70
C TYR A 321 18.00 5.43 5.89
N SER A 322 16.88 5.02 6.50
CA SER A 322 15.66 4.71 5.75
C SER A 322 15.07 5.96 5.09
N ILE A 323 15.16 7.14 5.72
CA ILE A 323 14.76 8.40 5.11
C ILE A 323 15.71 8.78 3.97
N LEU A 324 17.02 8.75 4.18
CA LEU A 324 18.01 9.08 3.14
C LEU A 324 17.86 8.17 1.92
N TYR A 325 17.60 6.89 2.16
CA TYR A 325 17.41 5.90 1.11
C TYR A 325 16.17 6.13 0.25
N LEU A 326 15.14 6.76 0.80
CA LEU A 326 13.98 7.17 0.01
C LEU A 326 14.34 8.29 -0.98
N LEU A 327 15.29 9.16 -0.62
CA LEU A 327 15.70 10.33 -1.41
C LEU A 327 16.77 10.01 -2.46
N ILE A 328 17.68 9.08 -2.17
CA ILE A 328 18.79 8.77 -3.07
C ILE A 328 18.36 7.70 -4.09
N PRO A 329 18.50 7.96 -5.40
CA PRO A 329 18.10 7.00 -6.43
C PRO A 329 19.01 5.76 -6.43
N PHE A 330 18.45 4.61 -6.80
CA PHE A 330 19.14 3.36 -7.13
C PHE A 330 19.87 2.61 -6.01
N ILE A 331 20.13 3.23 -4.86
CA ILE A 331 20.69 2.54 -3.68
C ILE A 331 19.81 1.36 -3.26
N ASP A 332 18.53 1.38 -3.65
CA ASP A 332 17.56 0.38 -3.29
C ASP A 332 17.55 -0.90 -4.09
N ILE A 333 18.08 -0.85 -5.30
CA ILE A 333 18.06 -1.97 -6.22
C ILE A 333 18.87 -3.17 -5.65
N PRO A 334 20.14 -3.02 -5.25
CA PRO A 334 20.94 -4.16 -4.77
C PRO A 334 20.35 -4.82 -3.52
N ILE A 335 19.79 -4.03 -2.61
CA ILE A 335 19.23 -4.53 -1.35
C ILE A 335 17.90 -5.23 -1.59
N CYS A 336 17.05 -4.69 -2.48
CA CYS A 336 15.80 -5.34 -2.82
C CYS A 336 16.01 -6.71 -3.46
N PHE A 337 17.07 -6.88 -4.26
CA PHE A 337 17.40 -8.18 -4.84
C PHE A 337 18.15 -9.09 -3.87
N LYS A 338 18.93 -8.56 -2.92
CA LYS A 338 19.65 -9.34 -1.90
C LYS A 338 18.74 -9.89 -0.80
N ASN A 339 17.77 -9.10 -0.33
CA ASN A 339 16.85 -9.50 0.74
C ASN A 339 15.65 -10.31 0.24
N ARG A 340 15.56 -10.56 -1.08
CA ARG A 340 14.72 -11.62 -1.64
C ARG A 340 15.40 -12.95 -1.40
N HIS A 341 15.29 -13.46 -0.19
CA HIS A 341 15.07 -14.89 -0.12
C HIS A 341 13.65 -15.11 -0.66
N PRO A 342 13.47 -15.69 -1.87
CA PRO A 342 12.28 -16.51 -2.04
C PRO A 342 12.30 -17.43 -0.83
N PHE A 343 11.25 -17.45 -0.01
CA PHE A 343 11.03 -18.62 0.82
C PHE A 343 10.80 -19.73 -0.20
N LYS A 344 11.91 -20.34 -0.62
CA LYS A 344 12.01 -21.29 -1.73
C LYS A 344 11.39 -22.64 -1.34
N GLU A 345 11.01 -22.76 -0.08
CA GLU A 345 10.06 -23.72 0.45
C GLU A 345 8.65 -23.15 0.29
N ASP A 346 8.23 -22.92 -0.95
CA ASP A 346 6.83 -22.62 -1.21
C ASP A 346 6.03 -23.85 -0.76
N ILE A 347 5.04 -23.64 0.10
CA ILE A 347 4.03 -24.67 0.45
C ILE A 347 3.43 -25.31 -0.81
N GLU A 348 3.43 -24.57 -1.93
CA GLU A 348 3.00 -25.01 -3.25
C GLU A 348 3.89 -26.11 -3.89
N SER A 349 5.11 -26.38 -3.40
CA SER A 349 5.95 -27.47 -3.92
C SER A 349 5.46 -28.87 -3.52
N GLY A 350 4.54 -28.96 -2.56
CA GLY A 350 3.95 -30.22 -2.11
C GLY A 350 4.88 -31.08 -1.23
N ASP A 351 6.10 -30.63 -0.95
CA ASP A 351 7.11 -31.39 -0.20
C ASP A 351 7.03 -31.18 1.33
N ILE A 352 6.22 -30.23 1.80
CA ILE A 352 6.13 -29.87 3.22
C ILE A 352 4.98 -30.63 3.88
N VAL A 353 5.30 -31.77 4.48
CA VAL A 353 4.39 -32.60 5.28
C VAL A 353 4.78 -32.47 6.76
N ASP A 354 4.65 -31.25 7.32
CA ASP A 354 4.87 -30.98 8.74
C ASP A 354 4.06 -29.76 9.18
N SER A 355 3.09 -29.97 10.08
CA SER A 355 2.18 -28.94 10.56
C SER A 355 2.88 -27.80 11.32
N ASN A 356 4.00 -28.08 12.00
CA ASN A 356 4.76 -27.08 12.73
C ASN A 356 5.59 -26.21 11.78
N LYS A 357 6.17 -26.82 10.75
CA LYS A 357 6.86 -26.08 9.68
C LYS A 357 5.86 -25.21 8.91
N LEU A 358 4.67 -25.71 8.62
CA LEU A 358 3.60 -24.90 8.02
C LEU A 358 3.20 -23.70 8.89
N LEU A 359 3.12 -23.88 10.21
CA LEU A 359 2.84 -22.80 11.16
C LEU A 359 3.99 -21.76 11.19
N GLU A 360 5.25 -22.19 11.15
CA GLU A 360 6.39 -21.28 11.08
C GLU A 360 6.37 -20.42 9.81
N ILE A 361 6.05 -21.03 8.66
CA ILE A 361 5.88 -20.31 7.40
C ILE A 361 4.68 -19.35 7.50
N TYR A 362 3.53 -19.79 8.02
CA TYR A 362 2.37 -18.94 8.23
C TYR A 362 2.69 -17.72 9.09
N ASN A 363 3.39 -17.92 10.21
CA ASN A 363 3.82 -16.84 11.11
C ASN A 363 4.82 -15.91 10.45
N THR A 364 5.67 -16.42 9.56
CA THR A 364 6.62 -15.62 8.78
C THR A 364 5.94 -14.68 7.81
N TYR A 365 4.75 -14.98 7.31
CA TYR A 365 3.99 -14.06 6.46
C TYR A 365 3.00 -13.19 7.25
N SER A 366 2.69 -13.58 8.48
CA SER A 366 1.78 -12.85 9.36
C SER A 366 2.48 -11.65 10.02
N SER A 367 1.78 -10.53 10.06
CA SER A 367 2.21 -9.29 10.70
C SER A 367 2.11 -9.43 12.21
N LYS A 368 3.20 -9.11 12.93
CA LYS A 368 3.13 -8.86 14.37
C LYS A 368 2.22 -7.66 14.64
N VAL A 369 1.45 -7.77 15.72
CA VAL A 369 0.62 -6.68 16.27
C VAL A 369 1.38 -5.95 17.38
N ASN A 370 1.05 -4.67 17.60
CA ASN A 370 1.75 -3.83 18.56
C ASN A 370 1.36 -4.17 20.02
N ASP A 371 2.19 -3.71 20.95
CA ASP A 371 2.02 -4.00 22.37
C ASP A 371 0.72 -3.40 22.94
N GLU A 372 0.32 -2.22 22.46
CA GLU A 372 -0.95 -1.59 22.82
C GLU A 372 -2.15 -2.50 22.52
N PHE A 373 -2.12 -3.20 21.39
CA PHE A 373 -3.17 -4.15 21.01
C PHE A 373 -3.16 -5.41 21.88
N TYR A 374 -1.99 -5.90 22.27
CA TYR A 374 -1.88 -6.99 23.23
C TYR A 374 -2.40 -6.60 24.61
N GLU A 375 -2.10 -5.40 25.10
CA GLU A 375 -2.61 -4.91 26.39
C GLU A 375 -4.14 -4.75 26.37
N MET A 376 -4.70 -4.24 25.25
CA MET A 376 -6.15 -4.21 25.04
C MET A 376 -6.76 -5.61 25.10
N ILE A 377 -6.13 -6.60 24.47
CA ILE A 377 -6.57 -8.01 24.52
C ILE A 377 -6.56 -8.53 25.95
N LYS A 378 -5.45 -8.37 26.68
CA LYS A 378 -5.33 -8.83 28.08
C LYS A 378 -6.40 -8.22 28.97
N LEU A 379 -6.65 -6.91 28.84
CA LEU A 379 -7.67 -6.20 29.61
C LEU A 379 -9.09 -6.69 29.31
N LYS A 380 -9.38 -7.03 28.05
CA LYS A 380 -10.67 -7.63 27.70
C LYS A 380 -10.84 -9.03 28.27
N ILE A 381 -9.77 -9.84 28.26
CA ILE A 381 -9.76 -11.17 28.89
C ILE A 381 -10.01 -11.04 30.40
N SER A 382 -9.29 -10.14 31.10
CA SER A 382 -9.47 -9.95 32.54
C SER A 382 -10.87 -9.48 32.94
N ASN A 383 -11.52 -8.71 32.05
CA ASN A 383 -12.88 -8.20 32.28
C ASN A 383 -13.98 -9.19 31.85
N GLY A 384 -13.62 -10.35 31.31
CA GLY A 384 -14.59 -11.30 30.76
C GLY A 384 -15.27 -10.85 29.46
N ASP A 385 -14.73 -9.82 28.77
CA ASP A 385 -15.25 -9.31 27.50
C ASP A 385 -14.69 -10.12 26.31
N PHE A 386 -15.08 -11.37 26.23
CA PHE A 386 -14.75 -12.27 25.13
C PHE A 386 -15.86 -13.29 24.89
N THR A 387 -15.81 -13.94 23.74
CA THR A 387 -16.76 -15.00 23.38
C THR A 387 -16.03 -16.28 23.01
N THR A 388 -16.61 -17.44 23.27
CA THR A 388 -16.04 -18.71 22.82
C THR A 388 -16.29 -18.90 21.32
N PRO A 389 -15.29 -19.29 20.52
CA PRO A 389 -15.47 -19.59 19.11
C PRO A 389 -16.56 -20.66 18.89
N VAL A 390 -17.38 -20.49 17.84
CA VAL A 390 -18.53 -21.36 17.57
C VAL A 390 -18.11 -22.81 17.37
N TYR A 391 -16.97 -23.05 16.70
CA TYR A 391 -16.47 -24.40 16.44
C TYR A 391 -16.05 -25.17 17.70
N LEU A 392 -15.80 -24.50 18.83
CA LEU A 392 -15.54 -25.16 20.13
C LEU A 392 -16.82 -25.37 20.95
N GLN A 393 -17.89 -24.62 20.66
CA GLN A 393 -19.17 -24.77 21.39
C GLN A 393 -19.87 -26.09 21.06
N HIS A 394 -19.65 -26.63 19.85
CA HIS A 394 -20.24 -27.90 19.41
C HIS A 394 -19.48 -29.16 19.85
N GLN A 395 -18.32 -29.01 20.52
CA GLN A 395 -17.53 -30.12 21.06
C GLN A 395 -17.84 -30.42 22.54
N LYS A 396 -18.67 -29.58 23.19
CA LYS A 396 -19.26 -29.83 24.51
C LYS A 396 -20.69 -30.33 24.34
#